data_AF-A0A7X7K7K8-F1
#
_entry.id   AF-A0A7X7K7K8-F1
#
_cell.length_a   1.000
_cell.length_b   1.000
_cell.length_c   1.000
_cell.angle_alpha   90.00
_cell.angle_beta   90.00
_cell.angle_gamma   90.00
#
_symmetry.space_group_name_H-M   'P 1'
#
loop_
_entity.id
_entity.type
_entity.pdbx_description
1 polymer ?
#
loop_
_entity_poly.entity_id
_entity_poly.type
_entity_poly.pdbx_seq_one_letter_code
_entity_poly.pdbx_strand_id
1 'polypeptide(L)'
;MIQRAGGHRPGARRTRAALAMTVVLLAVVGLAAPASGARSDYYLAAGSGTNVFSLRLAGSMNSTWRGFLRDGVSAWNGTYSSTGTVISITSGSTNKSVRLGSLPSGMIGRYQYGGSRSDRTFVVTVDAEKIADAPNRISSIGSWARFTTMHELGHALSLKDNPDTSSSTVMDYKPMSWTGVYSAPRAYDRSAVASIY
;
A
#
# COMPACT_ATOMS: atom_id res chain seq x y z
N MET A 1 26.86 -18.58 61.97
CA MET A 1 27.10 -17.91 63.26
C MET A 1 28.09 -16.79 63.01
N ILE A 2 27.89 -15.48 63.23
CA ILE A 2 26.84 -14.65 63.84
C ILE A 2 26.95 -13.28 63.12
N GLN A 3 25.79 -12.64 62.86
CA GLN A 3 25.64 -11.34 62.19
C GLN A 3 26.33 -10.19 62.94
N ARG A 4 26.84 -9.22 62.18
CA ARG A 4 27.35 -7.94 62.68
C ARG A 4 26.23 -6.95 62.99
N ALA A 5 26.44 -6.27 64.13
CA ALA A 5 25.98 -4.98 64.61
C ALA A 5 25.35 -4.00 63.59
N GLY A 6 24.47 -3.09 63.98
CA GLY A 6 24.03 -2.69 65.32
C GLY A 6 22.93 -1.65 65.23
N GLY A 7 22.07 -1.63 66.24
CA GLY A 7 21.03 -0.62 66.40
C GLY A 7 21.60 0.69 66.98
N HIS A 8 21.05 1.80 66.51
CA HIS A 8 21.06 3.06 67.24
C HIS A 8 19.63 3.57 67.48
N ARG A 9 19.52 4.33 68.55
CA ARG A 9 18.41 4.49 69.49
C ARG A 9 17.22 5.33 69.01
N PRO A 10 16.08 5.24 69.73
CA PRO A 10 14.79 5.77 69.33
C PRO A 10 14.56 7.20 69.83
N GLY A 11 13.60 7.91 69.22
CA GLY A 11 13.01 9.08 69.85
C GLY A 11 12.31 10.02 68.87
N ALA A 12 11.00 9.84 68.70
CA ALA A 12 10.00 10.87 68.92
C ALA A 12 8.65 10.43 68.34
N ARG A 13 7.70 10.12 69.23
CA ARG A 13 6.27 10.08 68.90
C ARG A 13 5.83 11.48 68.45
N ARG A 14 5.08 11.54 67.35
CA ARG A 14 3.82 12.31 67.27
C ARG A 14 3.01 11.82 66.07
N THR A 15 1.77 11.54 66.38
CA THR A 15 0.72 10.92 65.57
C THR A 15 0.07 11.89 64.59
N ARG A 16 -0.56 11.30 63.56
CA ARG A 16 -1.68 11.79 62.72
C ARG A 16 -1.31 12.78 61.62
N ALA A 17 -1.39 12.31 60.37
CA ALA A 17 -2.58 12.52 59.54
C ALA A 17 -2.41 11.72 58.24
N ALA A 18 -3.36 10.83 57.96
CA ALA A 18 -3.50 10.23 56.65
C ALA A 18 -3.94 11.32 55.67
N LEU A 19 -3.15 11.59 54.64
CA LEU A 19 -3.62 12.27 53.44
C LEU A 19 -3.73 11.22 52.34
N ALA A 20 -4.96 10.73 52.17
CA ALA A 20 -5.37 10.02 50.98
C ALA A 20 -5.33 11.02 49.81
N MET A 21 -4.36 10.88 48.90
CA MET A 21 -4.42 11.57 47.62
C MET A 21 -5.39 10.82 46.72
N THR A 22 -6.61 11.33 46.63
CA THR A 22 -7.56 11.01 45.58
C THR A 22 -6.99 11.52 44.26
N VAL A 23 -6.43 10.62 43.45
CA VAL A 23 -6.12 10.91 42.05
C VAL A 23 -7.46 10.93 41.30
N VAL A 24 -7.97 12.13 41.04
CA VAL A 24 -9.06 12.34 40.09
C VAL A 24 -8.50 12.09 38.69
N LEU A 25 -8.73 10.89 38.14
CA LEU A 25 -8.50 10.63 36.73
C LEU A 25 -9.58 11.38 35.95
N LEU A 26 -9.24 12.56 35.44
CA LEU A 26 -10.09 13.26 34.48
C LEU A 26 -10.16 12.40 33.22
N ALA A 27 -11.35 11.86 32.93
CA ALA A 27 -11.64 11.25 31.64
C ALA A 27 -11.59 12.36 30.58
N VAL A 28 -10.44 12.50 29.92
CA VAL A 28 -10.37 13.28 28.68
C VAL A 28 -11.12 12.46 27.63
N VAL A 29 -12.40 12.77 27.45
CA VAL A 29 -13.11 12.43 26.22
C VAL A 29 -12.41 13.23 25.13
N GLY A 30 -11.38 12.63 24.54
CA GLY A 30 -10.75 13.14 23.34
C GLY A 30 -11.81 13.14 22.26
N LEU A 31 -12.37 14.32 21.98
CA LEU A 31 -13.13 14.56 20.78
C LEU A 31 -12.14 14.33 19.62
N ALA A 32 -12.11 13.11 19.08
CA ALA A 32 -11.37 12.82 17.88
C ALA A 32 -11.99 13.70 16.79
N ALA A 33 -11.31 14.79 16.44
CA ALA A 33 -11.64 15.51 15.23
C ALA A 33 -11.67 14.49 14.08
N PRO A 34 -12.66 14.53 13.18
CA PRO A 34 -12.61 13.69 11.99
C PRO A 34 -11.27 13.93 11.32
N ALA A 35 -10.55 12.85 11.04
CA ALA A 35 -9.33 12.91 10.24
C ALA A 35 -9.67 13.76 9.01
N SER A 36 -8.95 14.88 8.86
CA SER A 36 -9.06 15.78 7.73
C SER A 36 -9.14 14.95 6.46
N GLY A 37 -10.26 15.08 5.76
CA GLY A 37 -10.61 14.25 4.61
C GLY A 37 -9.46 14.16 3.63
N ALA A 38 -9.20 12.95 3.15
CA ALA A 38 -8.26 12.70 2.07
C ALA A 38 -8.51 13.72 0.95
N ARG A 39 -7.46 14.45 0.55
CA ARG A 39 -7.51 15.19 -0.72
C ARG A 39 -7.73 14.17 -1.83
N SER A 40 -8.73 14.43 -2.67
CA SER A 40 -9.08 13.61 -3.84
C SER A 40 -7.93 13.64 -4.85
N ASP A 41 -7.00 12.69 -4.76
CA ASP A 41 -5.90 12.51 -5.70
C ASP A 41 -6.15 11.35 -6.67
N TYR A 42 -7.36 11.33 -7.22
CA TYR A 42 -7.79 10.28 -8.12
C TYR A 42 -7.91 10.76 -9.57
N TYR A 43 -7.52 9.88 -10.48
CA TYR A 43 -7.45 10.07 -11.92
C TYR A 43 -8.62 9.37 -12.61
N LEU A 44 -9.85 9.87 -12.38
CA LEU A 44 -11.11 9.23 -12.83
C LEU A 44 -11.16 8.98 -14.34
N ALA A 45 -10.54 9.87 -15.11
CA ALA A 45 -10.50 9.81 -16.57
C ALA A 45 -9.75 8.59 -17.11
N ALA A 46 -8.85 7.99 -16.32
CA ALA A 46 -8.06 6.84 -16.72
C ALA A 46 -8.51 5.52 -16.08
N GLY A 47 -9.03 5.56 -14.85
CA GLY A 47 -9.44 4.35 -14.17
C GLY A 47 -10.69 3.67 -14.76
N SER A 48 -10.94 2.46 -14.28
CA SER A 48 -12.18 1.70 -14.53
C SER A 48 -13.32 2.27 -13.70
N GLY A 49 -14.55 2.21 -14.21
CA GLY A 49 -15.76 2.63 -13.48
C GLY A 49 -16.14 1.74 -12.30
N THR A 50 -15.44 0.61 -12.12
CA THR A 50 -15.59 -0.32 -11.00
C THR A 50 -14.21 -0.80 -10.54
N ASN A 51 -14.09 -1.13 -9.25
CA ASN A 51 -12.97 -1.83 -8.63
C ASN A 51 -13.11 -3.38 -8.67
N VAL A 52 -14.17 -3.87 -9.31
CA VAL A 52 -14.43 -5.29 -9.55
C VAL A 52 -14.35 -5.57 -11.05
N PHE A 53 -13.28 -6.22 -11.50
CA PHE A 53 -13.09 -6.53 -12.92
C PHE A 53 -12.21 -7.76 -13.15
N SER A 54 -12.34 -8.36 -14.34
CA SER A 54 -11.43 -9.41 -14.80
C SER A 54 -10.37 -8.86 -15.74
N LEU A 55 -9.16 -9.41 -15.70
CA LEU A 55 -8.11 -9.19 -16.69
C LEU A 55 -7.51 -10.52 -17.14
N ARG A 56 -6.76 -10.50 -18.24
CA ARG A 56 -5.93 -11.65 -18.65
C ARG A 56 -4.45 -11.36 -18.49
N LEU A 57 -3.66 -12.40 -18.24
CA LEU A 57 -2.21 -12.34 -18.43
C LEU A 57 -1.90 -12.72 -19.89
N ALA A 58 -1.63 -11.70 -20.71
CA ALA A 58 -1.52 -11.80 -22.16
C ALA A 58 -0.07 -11.91 -22.65
N GLY A 59 0.10 -12.47 -23.84
CA GLY A 59 1.41 -12.69 -24.46
C GLY A 59 2.14 -13.94 -23.96
N SER A 60 3.25 -14.25 -24.62
CA SER A 60 4.10 -15.39 -24.28
C SER A 60 4.99 -15.06 -23.09
N MET A 61 4.83 -15.79 -21.98
CA MET A 61 5.64 -15.64 -20.77
C MET A 61 5.67 -16.96 -20.00
N ASN A 62 6.79 -17.24 -19.33
CA ASN A 62 6.96 -18.45 -18.51
C ASN A 62 6.16 -18.38 -17.19
N SER A 63 6.09 -19.50 -16.48
CA SER A 63 5.36 -19.62 -15.21
C SER A 63 5.88 -18.68 -14.11
N THR A 64 7.18 -18.43 -14.07
CA THR A 64 7.82 -17.52 -13.10
C THR A 64 7.29 -16.10 -13.25
N TRP A 65 7.33 -15.53 -14.45
CA TRP A 65 6.79 -14.20 -14.70
C TRP A 65 5.28 -14.14 -14.51
N ARG A 66 4.54 -15.18 -14.91
CA ARG A 66 3.11 -15.28 -14.59
C ARG A 66 2.87 -15.21 -13.09
N GLY A 67 3.68 -15.87 -12.27
CA GLY A 67 3.65 -15.80 -10.82
C GLY A 67 3.82 -14.37 -10.31
N PHE A 68 4.89 -13.69 -10.73
CA PHE A 68 5.16 -12.32 -10.27
C PHE A 68 4.05 -11.33 -10.62
N LEU A 69 3.48 -11.42 -11.82
CA LEU A 69 2.36 -10.55 -12.21
C LEU A 69 1.07 -10.89 -11.43
N ARG A 70 0.83 -12.18 -11.14
CA ARG A 70 -0.28 -12.62 -10.26
C ARG A 70 -0.14 -12.06 -8.85
N ASP A 71 1.08 -11.96 -8.33
CA ASP A 71 1.31 -11.40 -7.01
C ASP A 71 0.92 -9.92 -6.94
N GLY A 72 1.16 -9.15 -8.00
CA GLY A 72 0.74 -7.75 -8.08
C GLY A 72 -0.79 -7.59 -8.08
N VAL A 73 -1.50 -8.48 -8.78
CA VAL A 73 -2.97 -8.57 -8.71
C VAL A 73 -3.44 -8.95 -7.30
N SER A 74 -2.79 -9.95 -6.71
CA SER A 74 -3.13 -10.45 -5.37
C SER A 74 -2.92 -9.40 -4.28
N ALA A 75 -1.94 -8.51 -4.44
CA ALA A 75 -1.71 -7.40 -3.53
C ALA A 75 -2.92 -6.47 -3.39
N TRP A 76 -3.63 -6.18 -4.50
CA TRP A 76 -4.88 -5.42 -4.47
C TRP A 76 -6.05 -6.24 -3.91
N ASN A 77 -6.20 -7.50 -4.30
CA ASN A 77 -7.25 -8.37 -3.74
C ASN A 77 -7.12 -8.56 -2.22
N GLY A 78 -5.89 -8.56 -1.69
CA GLY A 78 -5.62 -8.60 -0.26
C GLY A 78 -6.14 -7.37 0.51
N THR A 79 -6.58 -6.32 -0.19
CA THR A 79 -7.18 -5.11 0.41
C THR A 79 -8.70 -5.14 0.47
N TYR A 80 -9.35 -6.22 0.01
CA TYR A 80 -10.81 -6.34 -0.14
C TYR A 80 -11.62 -5.81 1.05
N SER A 81 -11.23 -6.14 2.28
CA SER A 81 -11.94 -5.70 3.49
C SER A 81 -12.01 -4.18 3.68
N SER A 82 -11.14 -3.43 3.02
CA SER A 82 -11.06 -1.97 3.08
C SER A 82 -11.44 -1.26 1.79
N THR A 83 -11.39 -1.94 0.65
CA THR A 83 -11.54 -1.32 -0.68
C THR A 83 -12.66 -1.92 -1.51
N GLY A 84 -13.18 -3.10 -1.15
CA GLY A 84 -14.08 -3.89 -2.01
C GLY A 84 -13.45 -4.38 -3.31
N THR A 85 -12.14 -4.17 -3.52
CA THR A 85 -11.47 -4.49 -4.78
C THR A 85 -11.42 -5.99 -5.04
N VAL A 86 -11.84 -6.40 -6.25
CA VAL A 86 -11.75 -7.78 -6.74
C VAL A 86 -11.28 -7.79 -8.18
N ILE A 87 -10.05 -8.24 -8.39
CA ILE A 87 -9.41 -8.37 -9.70
C ILE A 87 -9.20 -9.85 -10.00
N SER A 88 -9.98 -10.37 -10.94
CA SER A 88 -9.92 -11.77 -11.37
C SER A 88 -8.99 -11.94 -12.57
N ILE A 89 -8.22 -13.03 -12.61
CA ILE A 89 -7.40 -13.38 -13.78
C ILE A 89 -8.11 -14.48 -14.57
N THR A 90 -8.54 -14.17 -15.78
CA THR A 90 -9.26 -15.09 -16.68
C THR A 90 -8.56 -15.14 -18.04
N SER A 91 -8.70 -16.25 -18.78
CA SER A 91 -8.23 -16.33 -20.16
C SER A 91 -9.13 -15.56 -21.14
N GLY A 92 -10.43 -15.43 -20.81
CA GLY A 92 -11.45 -14.83 -21.67
C GLY A 92 -11.50 -13.30 -21.67
N SER A 93 -10.82 -12.59 -20.75
CA SER A 93 -10.81 -11.13 -20.77
C SER A 93 -10.13 -10.59 -22.03
N THR A 94 -10.88 -9.90 -22.89
CA THR A 94 -10.35 -9.24 -24.10
C THR A 94 -9.99 -7.79 -23.90
N ASN A 95 -10.66 -7.12 -22.96
CA ASN A 95 -10.62 -5.66 -22.83
C ASN A 95 -9.58 -5.18 -21.81
N LYS A 96 -9.13 -6.06 -20.91
CA LYS A 96 -8.21 -5.73 -19.81
C LYS A 96 -7.11 -6.78 -19.74
N SER A 97 -5.86 -6.35 -19.77
CA SER A 97 -4.73 -7.28 -19.74
C SER A 97 -3.49 -6.73 -19.05
N VAL A 98 -2.67 -7.65 -18.55
CA VAL A 98 -1.28 -7.43 -18.11
C VAL A 98 -0.38 -8.29 -18.98
N ARG A 99 0.73 -7.73 -19.49
CA ARG A 99 1.68 -8.44 -20.34
C ARG A 99 3.11 -8.01 -20.06
N LEU A 100 4.06 -8.83 -20.54
CA LEU A 100 5.44 -8.37 -20.70
C LEU A 100 5.59 -7.60 -22.02
N GLY A 101 6.57 -6.70 -22.05
CA GLY A 101 7.00 -6.04 -23.28
C GLY A 101 8.00 -4.93 -23.04
N SER A 102 8.74 -4.57 -24.08
CA SER A 102 9.71 -3.48 -24.04
C SER A 102 9.01 -2.13 -23.96
N LEU A 103 9.54 -1.24 -23.12
CA LEU A 103 9.05 0.12 -22.94
C LEU A 103 10.08 1.17 -23.40
N PRO A 104 9.70 2.46 -23.49
CA PRO A 104 10.68 3.54 -23.63
C PRO A 104 11.65 3.62 -22.44
N SER A 105 12.78 4.30 -22.63
CA SER A 105 13.76 4.54 -21.56
C SER A 105 13.10 5.24 -20.36
N GLY A 106 13.51 4.87 -19.14
CA GLY A 106 12.99 5.43 -17.89
C GLY A 106 11.69 4.82 -17.37
N MET A 107 11.08 3.86 -18.08
CA MET A 107 9.84 3.19 -17.65
C MET A 107 10.04 1.68 -17.47
N ILE A 108 9.66 1.15 -16.30
CA ILE A 108 9.62 -0.30 -16.04
C ILE A 108 8.20 -0.88 -16.09
N GLY A 109 7.18 -0.01 -16.03
CA GLY A 109 5.77 -0.32 -16.16
C GLY A 109 5.06 0.75 -16.98
N ARG A 110 3.91 0.40 -17.56
CA ARG A 110 3.03 1.35 -18.23
C ARG A 110 1.59 0.87 -18.24
N TYR A 111 0.69 1.69 -17.73
CA TYR A 111 -0.75 1.61 -17.92
C TYR A 111 -1.17 2.39 -19.17
N GLN A 112 -1.85 1.73 -20.10
CA GLN A 112 -2.45 2.36 -21.27
C GLN A 112 -3.93 2.02 -21.30
N TYR A 113 -4.78 3.03 -21.44
CA TYR A 113 -6.22 2.85 -21.40
C TYR A 113 -6.94 3.39 -22.65
N GLY A 114 -8.15 2.92 -22.86
CA GLY A 114 -9.07 3.40 -23.88
C GLY A 114 -10.52 3.27 -23.42
N GLY A 115 -11.45 3.73 -24.25
CA GLY A 115 -12.89 3.72 -23.95
C GLY A 115 -13.32 4.76 -22.92
N SER A 116 -14.59 4.70 -22.53
CA SER A 116 -15.13 5.51 -21.43
C SER A 116 -14.75 4.90 -20.07
N ARG A 117 -15.00 5.62 -18.97
CA ARG A 117 -14.82 5.06 -17.63
C ARG A 117 -15.72 3.83 -17.41
N SER A 118 -16.96 3.85 -17.88
CA SER A 118 -17.91 2.74 -17.73
C SER A 118 -17.55 1.51 -18.59
N ASP A 119 -16.90 1.70 -19.74
CA ASP A 119 -16.46 0.64 -20.65
C ASP A 119 -14.93 0.63 -20.83
N ARG A 120 -14.22 0.78 -19.71
CA ARG A 120 -12.76 0.96 -19.72
C ARG A 120 -12.05 -0.26 -20.30
N THR A 121 -11.24 -0.04 -21.34
CA THR A 121 -10.23 -1.01 -21.79
C THR A 121 -8.85 -0.59 -21.30
N PHE A 122 -7.95 -1.55 -21.02
CA PHE A 122 -6.57 -1.23 -20.71
C PHE A 122 -5.58 -2.37 -20.96
N VAL A 123 -4.32 -1.97 -21.12
CA VAL A 123 -3.15 -2.84 -21.17
C VAL A 123 -2.13 -2.32 -20.17
N VAL A 124 -1.72 -3.17 -19.23
CA VAL A 124 -0.55 -2.98 -18.40
C VAL A 124 0.62 -3.71 -19.07
N THR A 125 1.71 -2.98 -19.32
CA THR A 125 2.96 -3.55 -19.84
C THR A 125 4.03 -3.47 -18.77
N VAL A 126 4.71 -4.58 -18.50
CA VAL A 126 5.84 -4.66 -17.56
C VAL A 126 7.11 -5.04 -18.33
N ASP A 127 8.18 -4.30 -18.12
CA ASP A 127 9.45 -4.47 -18.84
C ASP A 127 10.41 -5.35 -18.02
N ALA A 128 10.51 -6.62 -18.42
CA ALA A 128 11.31 -7.61 -17.73
C ALA A 128 12.82 -7.31 -17.78
N GLU A 129 13.32 -6.83 -18.91
CA GLU A 129 14.74 -6.52 -19.12
C GLU A 129 15.14 -5.34 -18.24
N LYS A 130 14.34 -4.26 -18.22
CA LYS A 130 14.65 -3.13 -17.35
C LYS A 130 14.51 -3.43 -15.87
N ILE A 131 13.55 -4.28 -15.48
CA ILE A 131 13.51 -4.79 -14.11
C ILE A 131 14.76 -5.60 -13.81
N ALA A 132 15.29 -6.35 -14.79
CA ALA A 132 16.52 -7.14 -14.69
C ALA A 132 17.81 -6.30 -14.74
N ASP A 133 17.76 -5.07 -15.23
CA ASP A 133 18.89 -4.12 -15.33
C ASP A 133 18.85 -2.97 -14.31
N ALA A 134 17.77 -2.84 -13.52
CA ALA A 134 17.63 -1.76 -12.53
C ALA A 134 18.83 -1.68 -11.56
N PRO A 135 19.55 -0.55 -11.48
CA PRO A 135 20.95 -0.49 -11.04
C PRO A 135 21.25 -0.62 -9.53
N ASN A 136 20.28 -0.60 -8.60
CA ASN A 136 20.59 -0.86 -7.17
C ASN A 136 19.60 -1.81 -6.48
N ARG A 137 19.83 -3.13 -6.63
CA ARG A 137 18.93 -4.16 -6.09
C ARG A 137 19.25 -4.57 -4.65
N ILE A 138 18.62 -3.92 -3.67
CA ILE A 138 18.38 -4.53 -2.34
C ILE A 138 17.10 -5.42 -2.39
N SER A 139 16.32 -5.41 -3.49
CA SER A 139 15.11 -6.23 -3.69
C SER A 139 15.19 -7.15 -4.93
N SER A 140 14.53 -8.31 -4.87
CA SER A 140 14.50 -9.33 -5.93
C SER A 140 13.68 -8.90 -7.16
N ILE A 141 13.96 -9.50 -8.33
CA ILE A 141 13.18 -9.30 -9.59
C ILE A 141 11.68 -9.48 -9.35
N GLY A 142 11.28 -10.52 -8.60
CA GLY A 142 9.88 -10.79 -8.29
C GLY A 142 9.22 -9.68 -7.48
N SER A 143 9.97 -9.04 -6.56
CA SER A 143 9.45 -7.92 -5.76
C SER A 143 9.16 -6.71 -6.64
N TRP A 144 10.06 -6.41 -7.57
CA TRP A 144 9.88 -5.34 -8.55
C TRP A 144 8.73 -5.62 -9.51
N ALA A 145 8.66 -6.81 -10.09
CA ALA A 145 7.59 -7.22 -10.98
C ALA A 145 6.21 -7.14 -10.30
N ARG A 146 6.11 -7.59 -9.05
CA ARG A 146 4.91 -7.43 -8.21
C ARG A 146 4.58 -5.95 -8.02
N PHE A 147 5.54 -5.15 -7.58
CA PHE A 147 5.36 -3.72 -7.30
C PHE A 147 4.89 -2.97 -8.55
N THR A 148 5.58 -3.15 -9.67
CA THR A 148 5.24 -2.51 -10.95
C THR A 148 3.82 -2.89 -11.35
N THR A 149 3.47 -4.17 -11.33
CA THR A 149 2.09 -4.60 -11.66
C THR A 149 1.06 -3.97 -10.73
N MET A 150 1.34 -3.92 -9.42
CA MET A 150 0.47 -3.29 -8.43
C MET A 150 0.30 -1.79 -8.66
N HIS A 151 1.38 -1.07 -8.96
CA HIS A 151 1.39 0.36 -9.28
C HIS A 151 0.53 0.65 -10.51
N GLU A 152 0.77 -0.06 -11.62
CA GLU A 152 0.00 0.14 -12.85
C GLU A 152 -1.49 -0.22 -12.69
N LEU A 153 -1.82 -1.21 -11.84
CA LEU A 153 -3.20 -1.52 -11.47
C LEU A 153 -3.82 -0.45 -10.56
N GLY A 154 -3.01 0.31 -9.82
CA GLY A 154 -3.45 1.52 -9.13
C GLY A 154 -4.07 2.53 -10.09
N HIS A 155 -3.49 2.73 -11.28
CA HIS A 155 -4.11 3.56 -12.33
C HIS A 155 -5.41 2.97 -12.84
N ALA A 156 -5.49 1.64 -13.00
CA ALA A 156 -6.74 0.97 -13.36
C ALA A 156 -7.84 1.19 -12.30
N LEU A 157 -7.46 1.44 -11.05
CA LEU A 157 -8.31 1.81 -9.91
C LEU A 157 -8.40 3.34 -9.70
N SER A 158 -8.03 4.13 -10.72
CA SER A 158 -8.12 5.60 -10.72
C SER A 158 -7.15 6.30 -9.76
N LEU A 159 -6.02 5.72 -9.37
CA LEU A 159 -5.00 6.45 -8.61
C LEU A 159 -4.06 7.21 -9.55
N LYS A 160 -3.69 8.44 -9.18
CA LYS A 160 -2.76 9.28 -9.97
C LYS A 160 -1.31 9.01 -9.58
N ASP A 161 -0.40 9.16 -10.54
CA ASP A 161 1.05 9.18 -10.27
C ASP A 161 1.44 10.37 -9.40
N ASN A 162 2.40 10.14 -8.48
CA ASN A 162 2.92 11.14 -7.54
C ASN A 162 1.81 12.01 -6.96
N PRO A 163 0.91 11.42 -6.15
CA PRO A 163 -0.16 12.17 -5.56
C PRO A 163 0.36 13.38 -4.75
N ASP A 164 -0.42 14.44 -4.64
CA ASP A 164 -0.04 15.63 -3.87
C ASP A 164 -0.30 15.36 -2.38
N THR A 165 0.52 14.49 -1.83
CA THR A 165 0.40 13.96 -0.48
C THR A 165 1.78 13.76 0.14
N SER A 166 1.85 13.91 1.46
CA SER A 166 3.01 13.50 2.26
C SER A 166 2.93 12.05 2.72
N SER A 167 1.81 11.37 2.47
CA SER A 167 1.61 9.97 2.85
C SER A 167 2.36 9.04 1.92
N SER A 168 2.98 7.99 2.46
CA SER A 168 3.55 6.93 1.63
C SER A 168 2.48 6.31 0.74
N THR A 169 2.78 6.16 -0.55
CA THR A 169 1.90 5.55 -1.55
C THR A 169 2.71 4.60 -2.44
N VAL A 170 2.04 3.60 -3.02
CA VAL A 170 2.64 2.80 -4.10
C VAL A 170 2.71 3.56 -5.43
N MET A 171 2.09 4.75 -5.53
CA MET A 171 1.99 5.57 -6.74
C MET A 171 3.10 6.62 -6.91
N ASP A 172 4.05 6.71 -5.97
CA ASP A 172 5.18 7.64 -6.05
C ASP A 172 6.31 7.14 -6.95
N TYR A 173 6.89 8.05 -7.74
CA TYR A 173 8.14 7.87 -8.47
C TYR A 173 9.37 8.24 -7.62
N LYS A 174 9.21 9.10 -6.60
CA LYS A 174 10.31 9.58 -5.73
C LYS A 174 10.53 8.67 -4.53
N PRO A 175 11.79 8.59 -4.10
CA PRO A 175 12.58 7.39 -4.30
C PRO A 175 11.97 6.19 -3.55
N MET A 176 11.83 5.07 -4.26
CA MET A 176 12.21 3.80 -3.64
C MET A 176 13.58 4.05 -3.04
N SER A 177 13.65 4.27 -1.72
CA SER A 177 14.92 4.14 -1.04
C SER A 177 15.43 2.79 -1.49
N TRP A 178 16.63 2.76 -2.04
CA TRP A 178 17.20 1.59 -2.71
C TRP A 178 17.20 0.32 -1.84
N THR A 179 16.76 0.41 -0.57
CA THR A 179 16.43 -0.62 0.41
C THR A 179 15.19 -1.46 0.11
N GLY A 180 14.24 -1.05 -0.76
CA GLY A 180 13.20 -1.94 -1.26
C GLY A 180 11.92 -1.32 -1.85
N VAL A 181 11.06 -2.18 -2.41
CA VAL A 181 9.73 -1.83 -2.96
C VAL A 181 8.60 -2.33 -2.06
N TYR A 182 7.47 -1.61 -2.05
CA TYR A 182 6.30 -2.05 -1.29
C TYR A 182 5.72 -3.37 -1.80
N SER A 183 5.21 -4.18 -0.87
CA SER A 183 4.58 -5.45 -1.17
C SER A 183 3.06 -5.40 -1.30
N ALA A 184 2.45 -4.30 -0.87
CA ALA A 184 1.01 -4.12 -0.83
C ALA A 184 0.65 -2.62 -0.92
N PRO A 185 -0.58 -2.29 -1.37
CA PRO A 185 -1.08 -0.91 -1.34
C PRO A 185 -1.00 -0.32 0.07
N ARG A 186 -0.61 0.95 0.18
CA ARG A 186 -0.48 1.66 1.45
C ARG A 186 -1.86 2.07 1.99
N ALA A 187 -1.90 2.58 3.22
CA ALA A 187 -3.13 3.09 3.81
C ALA A 187 -3.77 4.20 2.95
N TYR A 188 -2.92 5.10 2.42
CA TYR A 188 -3.33 6.14 1.49
C TYR A 188 -4.04 5.56 0.26
N ASP A 189 -3.37 4.64 -0.44
CA ASP A 189 -3.88 4.00 -1.66
C ASP A 189 -5.24 3.32 -1.43
N ARG A 190 -5.37 2.56 -0.33
CA ARG A 190 -6.62 1.88 0.04
C ARG A 190 -7.74 2.88 0.33
N SER A 191 -7.45 3.93 1.09
CA SER A 191 -8.46 4.96 1.42
C SER A 191 -8.91 5.72 0.18
N ALA A 192 -7.99 6.01 -0.76
CA ALA A 192 -8.32 6.65 -2.00
C ALA A 192 -9.24 5.76 -2.86
N VAL A 193 -8.90 4.48 -3.04
CA VAL A 193 -9.77 3.51 -3.76
C VAL A 193 -11.15 3.40 -3.11
N ALA A 194 -11.22 3.26 -1.79
CA ALA A 194 -12.49 3.19 -1.06
C ALA A 194 -13.34 4.47 -1.16
N SER A 195 -12.72 5.62 -1.42
CA SER A 195 -13.45 6.87 -1.65
C SER A 195 -13.98 7.02 -3.07
N ILE A 196 -13.39 6.30 -4.03
CA ILE A 196 -13.76 6.36 -5.46
C ILE A 196 -14.94 5.42 -5.78
N TYR A 197 -15.02 4.27 -5.10
CA TYR A 197 -15.93 3.15 -5.41
C TYR A 197 -16.79 2.79 -4.20
#